data_AF-A0A7W4YUE9-F1
#
_entry.id   AF-A0A7W4YUE9-F1
#
_cell.length_a   1.000
_cell.length_b   1.000
_cell.length_c   1.000
_cell.angle_alpha   90.00
_cell.angle_beta   90.00
_cell.angle_gamma   90.00
#
_symmetry.space_group_name_H-M   'P 1'
#
loop_
_entity.id
_entity.type
_entity.pdbx_description
1 polymer ?
#
loop_
_entity_poly.entity_id
_entity_poly.type
_entity_poly.pdbx_seq_one_letter_code
_entity_poly.pdbx_strand_id
1 'polypeptide(L)'
;MATWFGSWDYVLKHDDEGQPQAVFVRLRGENGSLLWLTCQRFASESDQRPIPFTTVAVAQKQFLGRSDPNGRSTVYWFDNNGPEVGQWIYRERHGQMPDPAQVRDFVEKLAGAKSLTIELSNYRYETQQHEFRLDPKDTSSVADRFRKDCADILRESDR
;
A
#
# COMPACT_ATOMS: atom_id res chain seq x y z
N MET A 1 13.74 6.10 -14.98
CA MET A 1 13.79 7.41 -14.27
C MET A 1 12.77 7.38 -13.14
N ALA A 2 13.21 7.54 -11.89
CA ALA A 2 12.29 7.72 -10.76
C ALA A 2 11.72 9.15 -10.84
N THR A 3 10.40 9.29 -10.88
CA THR A 3 9.74 10.60 -10.84
C THR A 3 9.53 10.96 -9.37
N TRP A 4 9.97 12.14 -8.96
CA TRP A 4 9.87 12.62 -7.58
C TRP A 4 8.66 13.55 -7.46
N PHE A 5 7.64 13.17 -6.67
CA PHE A 5 6.41 13.95 -6.46
C PHE A 5 6.37 14.44 -5.02
N GLY A 6 7.08 15.52 -4.70
CA GLY A 6 6.92 16.38 -3.49
C GLY A 6 7.01 15.78 -2.08
N SER A 7 6.87 14.46 -1.92
CA SER A 7 6.84 13.66 -0.69
C SER A 7 6.70 12.16 -0.99
N TRP A 8 6.15 11.84 -2.17
CA TRP A 8 5.98 10.49 -2.70
C TRP A 8 7.18 10.05 -3.55
N ASP A 9 7.71 8.87 -3.24
CA ASP A 9 8.61 8.15 -4.13
C ASP A 9 7.82 7.20 -5.01
N TYR A 10 8.09 7.21 -6.32
CA TYR A 10 7.37 6.40 -7.30
C TYR A 10 8.35 5.61 -8.17
N VAL A 11 8.16 4.29 -8.25
CA VAL A 11 8.99 3.38 -9.04
C VAL A 11 8.10 2.46 -9.86
N LEU A 12 8.25 2.52 -11.18
CA LEU A 12 7.68 1.54 -12.12
C LEU A 12 8.82 0.64 -12.63
N LYS A 13 8.75 -0.64 -12.29
CA LYS A 13 9.65 -1.69 -12.75
C LYS A 13 9.10 -2.33 -14.02
N HIS A 14 9.96 -2.51 -15.00
CA HIS A 14 9.66 -3.23 -16.23
C HIS A 14 10.42 -4.57 -16.26
N ASP A 15 9.94 -5.53 -17.02
CA ASP A 15 10.66 -6.75 -17.35
C ASP A 15 11.67 -6.52 -18.49
N ASP A 16 12.33 -7.60 -18.93
CA ASP A 16 13.36 -7.56 -19.97
C ASP A 16 12.81 -7.20 -21.36
N GLU A 17 11.49 -7.31 -21.57
CA GLU A 17 10.78 -6.92 -22.79
C GLU A 17 10.27 -5.47 -22.73
N GLY A 18 10.53 -4.78 -21.62
CA GLY A 18 10.09 -3.41 -21.39
C GLY A 18 8.62 -3.29 -20.97
N GLN A 19 7.97 -4.38 -20.59
CA GLN A 19 6.58 -4.37 -20.11
C GLN A 19 6.50 -4.07 -18.61
N PRO A 20 5.50 -3.31 -18.14
CA PRO A 20 5.27 -3.08 -16.72
C PRO A 20 5.15 -4.40 -15.94
N GLN A 21 5.95 -4.55 -14.88
CA GLN A 21 5.95 -5.75 -14.02
C GLN A 21 5.50 -5.45 -12.59
N ALA A 22 5.93 -4.31 -12.06
CA ALA A 22 5.60 -3.91 -10.70
C ALA A 22 5.64 -2.40 -10.55
N VAL A 23 4.78 -1.86 -9.69
CA VAL A 23 4.78 -0.47 -9.27
C VAL A 23 4.87 -0.40 -7.75
N PHE A 24 5.76 0.46 -7.27
CA PHE A 24 5.99 0.72 -5.86
C PHE A 24 5.88 2.22 -5.61
N VAL A 25 5.04 2.58 -4.65
CA VAL A 25 4.82 3.95 -4.24
C VAL A 25 5.04 4.04 -2.74
N ARG A 26 5.77 5.06 -2.29
CA ARG A 26 6.10 5.23 -0.87
C ARG A 26 5.88 6.67 -0.41
N LEU A 27 5.28 6.82 0.76
CA LEU A 27 5.23 8.06 1.51
C LEU A 27 5.83 7.88 2.90
N ARG A 28 6.54 8.89 3.39
CA ARG A 28 7.09 8.92 4.75
C ARG A 28 6.14 9.67 5.69
N GLY A 29 5.75 9.02 6.79
CA GLY A 29 4.97 9.63 7.87
C GLY A 29 5.85 10.41 8.85
N GLU A 30 5.22 11.16 9.75
CA GLU A 30 5.90 12.10 10.65
C GLU A 30 6.86 11.41 11.63
N ASN A 31 6.44 10.26 12.17
CA ASN A 31 7.25 9.47 13.10
C ASN A 31 8.28 8.55 12.40
N GLY A 32 8.48 8.74 11.10
CA GLY A 32 9.38 7.95 10.28
C GLY A 32 8.84 6.58 9.86
N SER A 33 7.54 6.33 10.06
CA SER A 33 6.81 5.24 9.41
C SER A 33 6.79 5.43 7.89
N LEU A 34 6.55 4.35 7.16
CA LEU A 34 6.47 4.34 5.70
C LEU A 34 5.16 3.72 5.27
N LEU A 35 4.36 4.48 4.53
CA LEU A 35 3.21 3.97 3.79
C LEU A 35 3.69 3.50 2.43
N TRP A 36 3.28 2.30 2.04
CA TRP A 36 3.59 1.68 0.77
C TRP A 36 2.30 1.32 0.03
N LEU A 37 2.25 1.65 -1.26
CA LEU A 37 1.31 1.07 -2.21
C LEU A 37 2.12 0.22 -3.18
N THR A 38 1.73 -1.03 -3.37
CA THR A 38 2.43 -1.94 -4.28
C THR A 38 1.43 -2.66 -5.16
N CYS A 39 1.74 -2.80 -6.44
CA CYS A 39 1.03 -3.67 -7.37
C CYS A 39 2.07 -4.40 -8.21
N GLN A 40 2.05 -5.72 -8.22
CA GLN A 40 3.03 -6.54 -8.93
C GLN A 40 2.43 -7.86 -9.39
N ARG A 41 3.04 -8.44 -10.42
CA ARG A 41 2.83 -9.84 -10.78
C ARG A 41 4.00 -10.67 -10.27
N PHE A 42 3.74 -11.71 -9.48
CA PHE A 42 4.79 -12.69 -9.14
C PHE A 42 4.94 -13.66 -10.30
N ALA A 43 6.15 -13.81 -10.82
CA ALA A 43 6.48 -14.97 -11.64
C ALA A 43 6.38 -16.21 -10.74
N SER A 44 5.42 -17.08 -11.01
CA SER A 44 5.35 -18.37 -10.31
C SER A 44 6.48 -19.27 -10.82
N GLU A 45 7.07 -20.08 -9.94
CA GLU A 45 7.97 -21.13 -10.39
C GLU A 45 7.20 -22.09 -11.32
N SER A 46 7.74 -22.28 -12.53
CA SER A 46 7.33 -23.18 -13.62
C SER A 46 5.86 -23.63 -13.67
N ASP A 47 5.15 -23.19 -14.72
CA ASP A 47 3.81 -23.61 -15.18
C ASP A 47 2.55 -23.01 -14.53
N GLN A 48 2.68 -22.02 -13.64
CA GLN A 48 1.49 -21.29 -13.15
C GLN A 48 1.44 -19.86 -13.68
N ARG A 49 0.22 -19.41 -14.01
CA ARG A 49 -0.02 -18.02 -14.41
C ARG A 49 0.48 -17.08 -13.31
N PRO A 50 1.11 -15.95 -13.67
CA PRO A 50 1.52 -14.96 -12.69
C PRO A 50 0.34 -14.57 -11.79
N ILE A 51 0.57 -14.56 -10.47
CA ILE A 51 -0.46 -14.16 -9.52
C ILE A 51 -0.33 -12.65 -9.29
N PRO A 52 -1.34 -11.85 -9.67
CA PRO A 52 -1.34 -10.44 -9.36
C PRO A 52 -1.50 -10.21 -7.86
N PHE A 53 -0.77 -9.23 -7.34
CA PHE A 53 -0.82 -8.86 -5.94
C PHE A 53 -0.77 -7.34 -5.79
N THR A 54 -1.80 -6.79 -5.17
CA THR A 54 -1.88 -5.36 -4.82
C THR A 54 -2.02 -5.23 -3.31
N THR A 55 -1.23 -4.35 -2.70
CA THR A 55 -1.24 -4.17 -1.24
C THR A 55 -1.03 -2.71 -0.84
N VAL A 56 -1.60 -2.37 0.30
CA VAL A 56 -1.21 -1.22 1.12
C VAL A 56 -0.48 -1.75 2.34
N ALA A 57 0.69 -1.19 2.67
CA ALA A 57 1.41 -1.57 3.88
C ALA A 57 1.92 -0.36 4.64
N VAL A 58 1.95 -0.46 5.97
CA VAL A 58 2.62 0.50 6.84
C VAL A 58 3.76 -0.20 7.54
N ALA A 59 4.98 0.25 7.27
CA ALA A 59 6.19 -0.21 7.94
C ALA A 59 6.62 0.80 9.00
N GLN A 60 7.12 0.30 10.12
CA GLN A 60 7.62 1.13 11.21
C GLN A 60 8.88 0.54 11.85
N LYS A 61 9.49 1.29 12.78
CA LYS A 61 10.70 0.81 13.47
C LYS A 61 10.36 -0.20 14.56
N GLN A 62 9.26 -0.02 15.27
CA GLN A 62 8.91 -0.82 16.43
C GLN A 62 8.42 -2.20 16.01
N PHE A 63 8.68 -3.19 16.86
CA PHE A 63 8.25 -4.56 16.62
C PHE A 63 6.75 -4.71 16.85
N LEU A 64 6.05 -5.22 15.85
CA LEU A 64 4.60 -5.47 15.90
C LEU A 64 4.27 -6.94 16.20
N GLY A 65 5.21 -7.86 15.94
CA GLY A 65 4.98 -9.31 15.97
C GLY A 65 4.17 -9.81 14.78
N ARG A 66 4.34 -11.08 14.43
CA ARG A 66 3.57 -11.72 13.34
C ARG A 66 2.13 -11.95 13.77
N SER A 67 1.17 -11.80 12.86
CA SER A 67 -0.19 -12.31 13.04
C SER A 67 -0.35 -13.70 12.43
N ASP A 68 -1.48 -14.34 12.72
CA ASP A 68 -1.99 -15.45 11.94
C ASP A 68 -2.32 -15.01 10.49
N PRO A 69 -2.53 -15.97 9.55
CA PRO A 69 -2.86 -15.67 8.16
C PRO A 69 -4.11 -14.81 7.97
N ASN A 70 -5.05 -14.87 8.92
CA ASN A 70 -6.28 -14.07 8.91
C ASN A 70 -6.05 -12.59 9.28
N GLY A 71 -4.86 -12.24 9.77
CA GLY A 71 -4.51 -10.88 10.14
C GLY A 71 -5.01 -10.43 11.52
N ARG A 72 -4.98 -9.11 11.75
CA ARG A 72 -5.58 -8.42 12.88
C ARG A 72 -6.42 -7.24 12.38
N SER A 73 -7.48 -6.96 13.11
CA SER A 73 -8.26 -5.73 12.92
C SER A 73 -7.36 -4.51 13.13
N THR A 74 -7.36 -3.62 12.15
CA THR A 74 -6.55 -2.39 12.12
C THR A 74 -7.49 -1.23 11.84
N VAL A 75 -7.45 -0.24 12.70
CA VAL A 75 -8.28 0.96 12.58
C VAL A 75 -7.52 2.00 11.76
N TYR A 76 -8.20 2.66 10.83
CA TYR A 76 -7.64 3.77 10.07
C TYR A 76 -8.73 4.75 9.68
N TRP A 77 -8.35 6.00 9.39
CA TRP A 77 -9.27 7.02 8.91
C TRP A 77 -8.54 8.05 8.05
N PHE A 78 -9.31 8.68 7.17
CA PHE A 78 -8.86 9.78 6.32
C PHE A 78 -9.45 11.08 6.84
N ASP A 79 -8.64 12.12 6.97
CA ASP A 79 -9.06 13.43 7.47
C ASP A 79 -9.79 13.35 8.82
N ASN A 80 -10.91 14.06 8.97
CA ASN A 80 -11.76 14.01 10.16
C ASN A 80 -12.97 13.09 9.96
N ASN A 81 -12.90 12.13 9.04
CA ASN A 81 -13.97 11.16 8.80
C ASN A 81 -13.98 10.09 9.90
N GLY A 82 -15.09 9.34 9.96
CA GLY A 82 -15.23 8.23 10.92
C GLY A 82 -14.21 7.11 10.70
N PRO A 83 -13.85 6.37 11.77
CA PRO A 83 -12.89 5.27 11.67
C PRO A 83 -13.43 4.11 10.85
N GLU A 84 -12.53 3.53 10.05
CA GLU A 84 -12.72 2.29 9.31
C GLU A 84 -11.91 1.17 9.94
N VAL A 85 -12.37 -0.08 9.75
CA VAL A 85 -11.68 -1.28 10.25
C VAL A 85 -11.35 -2.19 9.08
N GLY A 86 -10.07 -2.43 8.85
CA GLY A 86 -9.58 -3.40 7.87
C GLY A 86 -8.92 -4.60 8.54
N GLN A 87 -8.87 -5.74 7.86
CA GLN A 87 -8.08 -6.90 8.29
C GLN A 87 -6.68 -6.85 7.66
N TRP A 88 -5.66 -6.64 8.49
CA TRP A 88 -4.29 -6.49 8.04
C TRP A 88 -3.44 -7.68 8.49
N ILE A 89 -2.60 -8.21 7.60
CA ILE A 89 -1.61 -9.23 7.94
C ILE A 89 -0.41 -8.51 8.57
N TYR A 90 -0.03 -8.92 9.78
CA TYR A 90 1.12 -8.35 10.48
C TYR A 90 2.35 -9.26 10.32
N ARG A 91 3.47 -8.63 10.00
CA ARG A 91 4.81 -9.20 10.11
C ARG A 91 5.56 -8.50 11.23
N GLU A 92 6.87 -8.77 11.34
CA GLU A 92 7.69 -8.29 12.45
C GLU A 92 7.62 -6.77 12.66
N ARG A 93 7.54 -5.98 11.57
CA ARG A 93 7.61 -4.50 11.61
C ARG A 93 6.67 -3.79 10.63
N HIS A 94 5.75 -4.52 10.02
CA HIS A 94 4.74 -3.92 9.15
C HIS A 94 3.41 -4.62 9.27
N GLY A 95 2.33 -3.87 9.08
CA GLY A 95 1.01 -4.38 8.77
C GLY A 95 0.72 -4.16 7.29
N GLN A 96 0.01 -5.10 6.65
CA GLN A 96 -0.39 -4.97 5.26
C GLN A 96 -1.87 -5.33 5.05
N MET A 97 -2.57 -4.56 4.24
CA MET A 97 -3.89 -4.89 3.70
C MET A 97 -3.67 -5.71 2.41
N PRO A 98 -4.04 -7.00 2.37
CA PRO A 98 -3.79 -7.86 1.22
C PRO A 98 -4.99 -7.96 0.26
N ASP A 99 -6.18 -7.52 0.66
CA ASP A 99 -7.40 -7.65 -0.13
C ASP A 99 -7.44 -6.61 -1.27
N PRO A 100 -7.49 -7.04 -2.56
CA PRO A 100 -7.42 -6.10 -3.68
C PRO A 100 -8.59 -5.10 -3.75
N ALA A 101 -9.80 -5.51 -3.31
CA ALA A 101 -10.96 -4.62 -3.32
C ALA A 101 -10.82 -3.55 -2.23
N GLN A 102 -10.38 -3.92 -1.03
CA GLN A 102 -10.08 -2.97 0.04
C GLN A 102 -8.93 -2.02 -0.36
N VAL A 103 -7.89 -2.53 -1.02
CA VAL A 103 -6.78 -1.68 -1.49
C VAL A 103 -7.24 -0.68 -2.53
N ARG A 104 -8.09 -1.09 -3.48
CA ARG A 104 -8.67 -0.16 -4.46
C ARG A 104 -9.46 0.95 -3.77
N ASP A 105 -10.34 0.59 -2.84
CA ASP A 105 -11.18 1.54 -2.13
C ASP A 105 -10.34 2.48 -1.21
N PHE A 106 -9.26 1.95 -0.63
CA PHE A 106 -8.27 2.74 0.11
C PHE A 106 -7.57 3.77 -0.76
N VAL A 107 -7.10 3.38 -1.95
CA VAL A 107 -6.42 4.28 -2.90
C VAL A 107 -7.38 5.37 -3.42
N GLU A 108 -8.65 5.02 -3.64
CA GLU A 108 -9.68 5.99 -4.04
C GLU A 108 -9.87 7.08 -2.98
N LYS A 109 -10.00 6.69 -1.71
CA LYS A 109 -10.13 7.65 -0.59
C LYS A 109 -8.87 8.47 -0.40
N LEU A 110 -7.70 7.84 -0.52
CA LEU A 110 -6.40 8.49 -0.41
C LEU A 110 -6.25 9.64 -1.43
N ALA A 111 -6.76 9.46 -2.66
CA ALA A 111 -6.65 10.46 -3.74
C ALA A 111 -7.27 11.83 -3.38
N GLY A 112 -8.29 11.85 -2.52
CA GLY A 112 -8.98 13.06 -2.08
C GLY A 112 -8.60 13.56 -0.68
N ALA A 113 -7.76 12.82 0.05
CA ALA A 113 -7.49 13.08 1.46
C ALA A 113 -6.35 14.10 1.67
N LYS A 114 -6.39 14.81 2.79
CA LYS A 114 -5.31 15.69 3.28
C LYS A 114 -4.46 15.01 4.35
N SER A 115 -5.02 14.00 5.00
CA SER A 115 -4.36 13.23 6.04
C SER A 115 -4.90 11.81 6.09
N LEU A 116 -4.06 10.90 6.58
CA LEU A 116 -4.40 9.51 6.85
C LEU A 116 -3.78 9.14 8.19
N THR A 117 -4.57 8.55 9.07
CA THR A 117 -4.08 7.94 10.31
C THR A 117 -4.36 6.45 10.31
N ILE A 118 -3.36 5.66 10.71
CA ILE A 118 -3.45 4.20 10.83
C ILE A 118 -2.97 3.78 12.22
N GLU A 119 -3.75 2.97 12.91
CA GLU A 119 -3.43 2.41 14.22
C GLU A 119 -2.91 0.98 14.09
N LEU A 120 -1.59 0.82 14.15
CA LEU A 120 -0.98 -0.51 14.17
C LEU A 120 -0.94 -1.04 15.60
N SER A 121 -1.46 -2.25 15.79
CA SER A 121 -1.40 -2.97 17.07
C SER A 121 -0.19 -3.89 17.12
N ASN A 122 0.54 -3.91 18.24
CA ASN A 122 1.57 -4.92 18.47
C ASN A 122 0.95 -6.26 18.93
N TYR A 123 1.79 -7.27 19.18
CA TYR A 123 1.36 -8.61 19.61
C TYR A 123 0.68 -8.65 20.99
N ARG A 124 0.77 -7.58 21.77
CA ARG A 124 0.05 -7.37 23.03
C ARG A 124 -1.21 -6.53 22.88
N TYR A 125 -1.59 -6.20 21.63
CA TYR A 125 -2.70 -5.32 21.28
C TYR A 125 -2.54 -3.87 21.76
N GLU A 126 -1.32 -3.43 22.06
CA GLU A 126 -1.04 -2.01 22.28
C GLU A 126 -0.97 -1.31 20.92
N THR A 127 -1.75 -0.24 20.76
CA THR A 127 -1.87 0.49 19.49
C THR A 127 -0.89 1.65 19.41
N GLN A 128 -0.39 1.91 18.20
CA GLN A 128 0.42 3.06 17.87
C GLN A 128 -0.16 3.75 16.64
N GLN A 129 -0.37 5.06 16.75
CA GLN A 129 -0.85 5.89 15.66
C GLN A 129 0.29 6.27 14.72
N HIS A 130 0.03 6.14 13.42
CA HIS A 130 0.90 6.58 12.35
C HIS A 130 0.13 7.54 11.45
N GLU A 131 0.53 8.81 11.50
CA GLU A 131 -0.07 9.88 10.71
C GLU A 131 0.76 10.18 9.46
N PHE A 132 0.04 10.37 8.36
CA PHE A 132 0.57 10.75 7.06
C PHE A 132 -0.13 12.03 6.61
N ARG A 133 0.65 13.10 6.42
CA ARG A 133 0.17 14.32 5.76
C ARG A 133 0.26 14.15 4.26
N LEU A 134 -0.78 14.57 3.57
CA LEU A 134 -0.94 14.39 2.13
C LEU A 134 -1.03 15.75 1.48
N ASP A 135 -0.19 16.00 0.47
CA ASP A 135 -0.46 17.09 -0.47
C ASP A 135 -1.57 16.61 -1.41
N PRO A 136 -2.74 17.28 -1.47
CA PRO A 136 -3.87 16.77 -2.24
C PRO A 136 -3.59 16.66 -3.75
N LYS A 137 -2.78 17.58 -4.30
CA LYS A 137 -2.48 17.60 -5.73
C LYS A 137 -1.53 16.47 -6.09
N ASP A 138 -0.44 16.31 -5.34
CA ASP A 138 0.52 15.24 -5.56
C ASP A 138 -0.11 13.87 -5.29
N THR A 139 -0.90 13.76 -4.22
CA THR A 139 -1.53 12.49 -3.82
C THR A 139 -2.58 12.03 -4.84
N SER A 140 -3.42 12.95 -5.34
CA SER A 140 -4.35 12.65 -6.44
C SER A 140 -3.60 12.18 -7.70
N SER A 141 -2.54 12.89 -8.10
CA SER A 141 -1.75 12.51 -9.28
C SER A 141 -1.07 11.14 -9.13
N VAL A 142 -0.55 10.84 -7.94
CA VAL A 142 0.09 9.55 -7.62
C VAL A 142 -0.94 8.42 -7.60
N ALA A 143 -2.11 8.63 -7.00
CA ALA A 143 -3.18 7.64 -6.95
C ALA A 143 -3.70 7.31 -8.37
N ASP A 144 -3.91 8.31 -9.21
CA ASP A 144 -4.33 8.13 -10.61
C ASP A 144 -3.29 7.32 -11.40
N ARG A 145 -2.02 7.71 -11.28
CA ARG A 145 -0.93 7.01 -11.95
C ARG A 145 -0.79 5.58 -11.45
N PHE A 146 -0.85 5.35 -10.14
CA PHE A 146 -0.81 4.01 -9.55
C PHE A 146 -1.95 3.13 -10.04
N ARG A 147 -3.18 3.64 -10.10
CA ARG A 147 -4.34 2.89 -10.64
C ARG A 147 -4.11 2.51 -12.11
N LYS A 148 -3.60 3.42 -12.92
CA LYS A 148 -3.29 3.16 -14.34
C LYS A 148 -2.18 2.10 -14.48
N ASP A 149 -1.03 2.30 -13.85
CA ASP A 149 0.11 1.40 -13.95
C ASP A 149 -0.24 0.01 -13.39
N CYS A 150 -1.04 -0.06 -12.32
CA CYS A 150 -1.55 -1.32 -11.81
C CYS A 150 -2.52 -1.99 -12.80
N ALA A 151 -3.45 -1.27 -13.41
CA ALA A 151 -4.34 -1.84 -14.43
C ALA A 151 -3.56 -2.41 -15.62
N ASP A 152 -2.49 -1.74 -16.05
CA ASP A 152 -1.61 -2.21 -17.14
C ASP A 152 -0.86 -3.50 -16.73
N ILE A 153 -0.32 -3.57 -15.51
CA ILE A 153 0.32 -4.78 -14.96
C ILE A 153 -0.66 -5.96 -14.88
N LEU A 154 -1.90 -5.70 -14.46
CA LEU A 154 -2.92 -6.74 -14.28
C LEU A 154 -3.48 -7.24 -15.62
N ARG A 155 -3.70 -6.36 -16.60
CA ARG A 155 -4.28 -6.70 -17.91
C ARG A 155 -3.41 -7.65 -18.73
N GLU A 156 -2.09 -7.51 -18.65
CA GLU A 156 -1.15 -8.42 -19.31
C GLU A 156 -1.04 -9.79 -18.63
N SER A 157 -1.67 -9.98 -17.46
CA SER A 157 -1.75 -11.30 -16.81
C SER A 157 -2.93 -12.15 -17.33
N ASP A 158 -3.89 -11.53 -18.03
CA ASP A 158 -5.07 -12.21 -18.60
C ASP A 158 -4.88 -12.65 -20.07
N ARG A 159 -3.79 -12.22 -20.72
CA ARG A 159 -3.41 -12.60 -22.09
C ARG A 159 -2.55 -13.85 -22.10
#